data_AF-A0A2E7R747-F1
#
_entry.id   AF-A0A2E7R747-F1
#
_cell.length_a   1.000
_cell.length_b   1.000
_cell.length_c   1.000
_cell.angle_alpha   90.00
_cell.angle_beta   90.00
_cell.angle_gamma   90.00
#
_symmetry.space_group_name_H-M   'P 1'
#
loop_
_entity.id
_entity.type
_entity.pdbx_description
1 polymer ?
#
loop_
_entity_poly.entity_id
_entity_poly.type
_entity_poly.pdbx_seq_one_letter_code
_entity_poly.pdbx_strand_id
1 'polypeptide(L)' 'MDQSIRGYLANLEQQGELVRFQKEVDPLDNLTAIGWKAYDQLGKASLFDNLKGFPDWQVCNQIL' A
#
# COMPACT_ATOMS: atom_id res chain seq x y z
N MET A 1 -19.82 5.09 -10.36
CA MET A 1 -19.03 4.85 -9.14
C MET A 1 -18.22 3.59 -9.41
N ASP A 2 -16.90 3.68 -9.44
CA ASP A 2 -16.03 2.50 -9.65
C ASP A 2 -16.01 1.69 -8.35
N GLN A 3 -16.55 0.47 -8.38
CA GLN A 3 -16.62 -0.45 -7.25
C GLN A 3 -15.49 -1.49 -7.27
N SER A 4 -14.52 -1.34 -8.16
CA SER A 4 -13.34 -2.19 -8.17
C SER A 4 -12.44 -1.90 -6.96
N ILE A 5 -11.55 -2.84 -6.65
CA ILE A 5 -10.47 -2.61 -5.67
C ILE A 5 -9.62 -1.37 -6.03
N ARG A 6 -9.43 -1.10 -7.34
CA ARG A 6 -8.70 0.08 -7.80
C ARG A 6 -9.44 1.37 -7.44
N GLY A 7 -10.75 1.40 -7.67
CA GLY A 7 -11.61 2.51 -7.24
C GLY A 7 -11.57 2.73 -5.73
N TYR A 8 -11.61 1.65 -4.95
CA TYR A 8 -11.53 1.72 -3.49
C TYR A 8 -10.18 2.27 -2.99
N LEU A 9 -9.07 1.77 -3.51
CA LEU A 9 -7.72 2.26 -3.17
C LEU A 9 -7.53 3.73 -3.56
N ALA A 10 -8.05 4.16 -4.71
CA ALA A 10 -8.02 5.56 -5.12
C ALA A 10 -8.81 6.46 -4.16
N ASN A 11 -9.96 6.00 -3.67
CA ASN A 11 -10.74 6.74 -2.67
C ASN A 11 -9.98 6.88 -1.35
N LEU A 12 -9.35 5.81 -0.85
CA LEU A 12 -8.54 5.86 0.38
C LEU A 12 -7.36 6.83 0.23
N GLU A 13 -6.67 6.78 -0.92
CA GLU A 13 -5.56 7.69 -1.21
C GLU A 13 -6.03 9.15 -1.26
N GLN A 14 -7.17 9.44 -1.90
CA GLN A 14 -7.75 10.78 -1.96
C GLN A 14 -8.18 11.30 -0.59
N GLN A 15 -8.67 10.43 0.29
CA GLN A 15 -9.06 10.76 1.67
C GLN A 15 -7.85 10.91 2.60
N GLY A 16 -6.66 10.53 2.14
CA GLY A 16 -5.44 10.52 2.95
C GLY A 16 -5.37 9.36 3.93
N GLU A 17 -6.21 8.34 3.79
CA GLU A 17 -6.28 7.12 4.61
C GLU A 17 -5.31 6.03 4.11
N LEU A 18 -4.64 6.26 2.98
CA LEU A 18 -3.64 5.37 2.40
C LEU A 18 -2.32 6.10 2.15
N VAL A 19 -1.21 5.44 2.48
CA VAL A 19 0.15 5.89 2.16
C VAL A 19 0.70 5.08 0.99
N ARG A 20 1.12 5.77 -0.07
CA ARG A 20 1.81 5.15 -1.21
C ARG A 20 3.33 5.18 -1.02
N PHE A 21 3.97 4.03 -1.13
CA PHE A 21 5.41 3.85 -1.07
C PHE A 21 5.97 3.56 -2.47
N GLN A 22 6.72 4.52 -3.02
CA GLN A 22 7.33 4.44 -4.35
C GLN A 22 8.81 4.03 -4.34
N LYS A 23 9.43 4.05 -3.15
CA LYS A 23 10.78 3.52 -2.96
C LYS A 23 10.73 2.01 -3.12
N GLU A 24 11.76 1.41 -3.73
CA GLU A 24 11.83 -0.05 -3.88
C GLU A 24 11.73 -0.74 -2.50
N VAL A 25 10.85 -1.73 -2.44
CA VAL A 25 10.59 -2.56 -1.27
C VAL A 25 10.79 -4.03 -1.65
N ASP A 26 11.39 -4.80 -0.75
CA ASP A 26 11.55 -6.23 -0.91
C ASP A 26 10.39 -6.95 -0.19
N PRO A 27 9.51 -7.67 -0.92
CA PRO A 27 8.36 -8.35 -0.34
C PRO A 27 8.74 -9.47 0.64
N LEU A 28 9.96 -10.00 0.57
CA LEU A 28 10.45 -11.04 1.48
C LEU A 28 11.18 -10.49 2.71
N ASP A 29 11.72 -9.28 2.64
CA ASP A 29 12.57 -8.72 3.70
C ASP A 29 11.86 -7.64 4.54
N ASN A 30 11.29 -6.61 3.89
CA ASN A 30 10.89 -5.38 4.61
C ASN A 30 9.45 -4.90 4.37
N LEU A 31 8.73 -5.41 3.36
CA LEU A 31 7.39 -4.92 3.03
C LEU A 31 6.40 -5.00 4.19
N THR A 32 6.35 -6.16 4.85
CA THR A 32 5.40 -6.41 5.94
C THR A 32 5.71 -5.55 7.16
N ALA A 33 6.98 -5.35 7.47
CA ALA A 33 7.43 -4.47 8.55
C ALA A 33 7.05 -3.00 8.29
N ILE A 34 7.22 -2.53 7.04
CA ILE A 34 6.81 -1.16 6.65
C ILE A 34 5.30 -1.01 6.77
N GLY A 35 4.52 -1.95 6.23
CA GLY A 35 3.06 -1.92 6.29
C GLY A 35 2.52 -1.95 7.72
N TRP A 36 3.10 -2.78 8.59
CA TRP A 36 2.73 -2.82 10.00
C TRP A 36 3.03 -1.48 10.70
N LYS A 37 4.21 -0.91 10.49
CA LYS A 37 4.58 0.38 11.09
C LYS A 37 3.69 1.54 10.61
N ALA A 38 3.32 1.54 9.32
CA ALA A 38 2.41 2.55 8.77
C ALA A 38 1.04 2.48 9.47
N TYR A 39 0.53 1.27 9.68
CA TYR A 39 -0.72 1.07 10.42
C TYR A 39 -0.58 1.45 11.90
N ASP A 40 0.44 0.94 12.59
CA ASP A 40 0.67 1.18 14.03
C ASP A 40 0.84 2.66 14.38
N GLN A 41 1.55 3.41 13.53
CA GLN A 41 1.90 4.80 13.83
C GLN A 41 0.93 5.82 13.22
N LEU A 42 0.33 5.52 12.07
CA LEU A 42 -0.50 6.47 11.33
C LEU A 42 -1.97 6.06 11.27
N GLY A 43 -2.30 4.80 11.58
CA GLY A 43 -3.64 4.24 11.40
C GLY A 43 -4.03 4.07 9.94
N LYS A 44 -3.08 4.05 9.00
CA LYS A 44 -3.33 4.12 7.56
C LYS A 44 -3.06 2.82 6.82
N ALA A 45 -3.80 2.61 5.74
CA ALA A 45 -3.51 1.59 4.75
C ALA A 45 -2.21 1.91 3.99
N SER A 46 -1.61 0.90 3.35
CA SER A 46 -0.39 1.07 2.55
C SER A 46 -0.56 0.52 1.14
N LEU A 47 0.03 1.19 0.15
CA LEU A 47 0.19 0.72 -1.23
C LEU A 47 1.67 0.76 -1.62
N PHE A 48 2.19 -0.37 -2.10
CA PHE A 48 3.56 -0.51 -2.61
C PHE A 48 3.48 -0.75 -4.11
N ASP A 49 4.17 0.08 -4.92
CA ASP A 49 4.15 -0.01 -6.38
C ASP A 49 5.53 -0.22 -7.02
N ASN A 50 6.57 -0.40 -6.19
CA ASN A 50 7.93 -0.69 -6.62
C ASN A 50 8.48 -1.88 -5.83
N LEU A 51 8.22 -3.09 -6.34
CA LEU A 51 8.56 -4.35 -5.69
C LEU A 51 9.80 -4.97 -6.33
N LYS A 52 10.82 -5.23 -5.51
CA LYS A 52 12.06 -5.84 -5.95
C LYS A 52 11.79 -7.21 -6.60
N GLY A 53 12.14 -7.34 -7.88
CA GLY A 53 11.96 -8.57 -8.65
C GLY A 53 10.54 -8.81 -9.19
N PHE A 54 9.58 -7.90 -8.95
CA PHE A 54 8.19 -8.01 -9.41
C PHE A 54 7.76 -6.71 -10.11
N PRO A 55 8.24 -6.44 -11.34
CA PRO A 55 7.87 -5.23 -12.08
C PRO A 55 6.36 -5.21 -12.35
N ASP A 56 5.76 -4.03 -12.26
CA ASP A 56 4.32 -3.75 -12.45
C ASP A 56 3.37 -4.38 -11.41
N TRP A 57 3.90 -5.10 -10.42
CA TRP A 57 3.10 -5.61 -9.32
C TRP A 57 2.86 -4.54 -8.26
N GLN A 58 1.70 -4.61 -7.64
CA GLN A 58 1.35 -3.76 -6.51
C GLN A 58 0.87 -4.62 -5.34
N VAL A 59 1.20 -4.19 -4.13
CA VAL A 59 0.74 -4.84 -2.90
C VAL A 59 0.06 -3.79 -2.03
N CYS A 60 -1.09 -4.14 -1.46
CA CYS A 60 -1.80 -3.30 -0.50
C CYS A 60 -1.97 -4.02 0.84
N ASN A 61 -1.82 -3.29 1.95
CA ASN A 61 -1.94 -3.81 3.32
C ASN A 61 -2.95 -2.99 4.13
N GLN A 62 -3.67 -3.66 5.03
CA GLN A 62 -4.60 -3.05 6.00
C GLN A 62 -5.70 -2.17 5.34
N ILE A 63 -6.31 -2.66 4.26
CA ILE A 63 -7.35 -1.96 3.47
C ILE A 63 -8.78 -2.25 3.96
N LEU A 64 -8.95 -2.41 5.28
CA LEU A 64 -10.23 -2.79 5.91
C LEU A 64 -11.18 -1.60 6.10
#